data_AF-A0A175RJN0-F1
#
_entry.id   AF-A0A175RJN0-F1
#
_cell.length_a   1.000
_cell.length_b   1.000
_cell.length_c   1.000
_cell.angle_alpha   90.00
_cell.angle_beta   90.00
_cell.angle_gamma   90.00
#
_symmetry.space_group_name_H-M   'P 1'
#
loop_
_entity.id
_entity.type
_entity.pdbx_description
1 polymer ?
#
loop_
_entity_poly.entity_id
_entity_poly.type
_entity_poly.pdbx_seq_one_letter_code
_entity_poly.pdbx_strand_id
1 'polypeptide(L)'
;MAAAKGKIVEGGRVILPAAFRKSMGLAKGDTVLIELHGEEVRIRPARSALRRLQDKLRDYAPENGSVADELIADRRQEAAGE
;
A
#
# COMPACT_ATOMS: atom_id res chain seq x y z
N MET A 1 -14.27 13.18 7.71
CA MET A 1 -14.06 12.76 6.31
C MET A 1 -14.03 13.99 5.43
N ALA A 2 -13.07 14.12 4.51
CA ALA A 2 -13.04 15.22 3.54
C ALA A 2 -13.71 14.76 2.24
N ALA A 3 -14.70 15.52 1.75
CA ALA A 3 -15.43 15.21 0.53
C ALA A 3 -15.37 16.41 -0.43
N ALA A 4 -15.33 16.13 -1.73
CA ALA A 4 -15.39 17.14 -2.78
C ALA A 4 -16.28 16.64 -3.91
N LYS A 5 -17.10 17.53 -4.48
CA LYS A 5 -17.87 17.21 -5.68
C LYS A 5 -16.93 17.17 -6.89
N GLY A 6 -17.11 16.17 -7.74
CA GLY A 6 -16.41 16.02 -9.01
C GLY A 6 -17.38 15.71 -10.13
N LYS A 7 -16.90 15.83 -11.38
CA LYS A 7 -17.62 15.37 -12.56
C LYS A 7 -16.71 14.41 -13.33
N ILE A 8 -17.32 13.45 -14.01
CA ILE A 8 -16.64 12.68 -15.04
C ILE A 8 -16.51 13.61 -16.26
N VAL A 9 -15.28 13.79 -16.72
CA VAL A 9 -14.97 14.55 -17.93
C VAL A 9 -14.76 13.60 -19.11
N GLU A 10 -14.48 14.17 -20.28
CA GLU A 10 -14.25 13.42 -21.51
C GLU A 10 -13.22 12.29 -21.33
N GLY A 11 -13.55 11.12 -21.90
CA GLY A 11 -12.75 9.90 -21.78
C GLY A 11 -12.87 9.20 -20.44
N GLY A 12 -13.93 9.46 -19.65
CA GLY A 12 -14.20 8.74 -18.40
C GLY A 12 -13.30 9.15 -17.22
N ARG A 13 -12.62 10.29 -17.31
CA ARG A 13 -11.65 10.75 -16.30
C ARG A 13 -12.35 11.51 -15.17
N VAL A 14 -11.80 11.42 -13.97
CA VAL A 14 -12.21 12.27 -12.82
C VAL A 14 -11.04 13.13 -12.41
N ILE A 15 -11.28 14.43 -12.24
CA ILE A 15 -10.25 15.36 -11.78
C ILE A 15 -10.14 15.28 -10.26
N LEU A 16 -8.97 14.85 -9.77
CA LEU A 16 -8.68 14.81 -8.33
C LEU A 16 -8.27 16.21 -7.82
N PRO A 17 -9.01 16.80 -6.86
CA PRO A 17 -8.69 18.11 -6.32
C PRO A 17 -7.26 18.22 -5.78
N ALA A 18 -6.66 19.40 -5.87
CA ALA A 18 -5.27 19.62 -5.45
C ALA A 18 -5.03 19.27 -3.97
N ALA A 19 -6.00 19.55 -3.09
CA ALA A 19 -5.93 19.21 -1.67
C ALA A 19 -5.78 17.69 -1.46
N PHE A 20 -6.49 16.87 -2.24
CA PHE A 20 -6.48 15.41 -2.10
C PHE A 20 -5.19 14.82 -2.65
N ARG A 21 -4.69 15.35 -3.79
CA ARG A 21 -3.37 14.99 -4.32
C ARG A 21 -2.28 15.25 -3.28
N LYS A 22 -2.27 16.43 -2.66
CA LYS A 22 -1.29 16.80 -1.62
C LYS A 22 -1.37 15.89 -0.40
N SER A 23 -2.56 15.60 0.14
CA SER A 23 -2.71 14.72 1.31
C SER A 23 -2.29 13.28 1.03
N MET A 24 -2.42 12.82 -0.22
CA MET A 24 -1.96 11.50 -0.66
C MET A 24 -0.48 11.50 -1.09
N GLY A 25 0.17 12.67 -1.11
CA GLY A 25 1.54 12.87 -1.61
C GLY A 25 1.70 12.64 -3.11
N LEU A 26 0.63 12.71 -3.90
CA LEU A 26 0.64 12.39 -5.33
C LEU A 26 1.18 13.54 -6.17
N ALA A 27 2.13 13.24 -7.04
CA ALA A 27 2.63 14.13 -8.08
C ALA A 27 2.12 13.75 -9.48
N LYS A 28 2.34 14.63 -10.46
CA LYS A 28 2.07 14.30 -11.88
C LYS A 28 2.98 13.15 -12.29
N GLY A 29 2.40 12.09 -12.85
CA GLY A 29 3.13 10.89 -13.27
C GLY A 29 3.18 9.77 -12.23
N ASP A 30 2.74 10.03 -10.99
CA ASP A 30 2.65 8.98 -9.97
C ASP A 30 1.61 7.92 -10.35
N THR A 31 1.99 6.65 -10.17
CA THR A 31 1.07 5.52 -10.33
C THR A 31 0.14 5.41 -9.13
N VAL A 32 -1.15 5.25 -9.40
CA VAL A 32 -2.17 4.97 -8.40
C VAL A 32 -2.80 3.59 -8.64
N LEU A 33 -3.17 2.95 -7.56
CA LEU A 33 -4.04 1.77 -7.54
C LEU A 33 -5.48 2.26 -7.40
N ILE A 34 -6.36 1.69 -8.21
CA ILE A 34 -7.79 1.99 -8.21
C ILE A 34 -8.51 0.66 -7.97
N GLU A 35 -9.26 0.58 -6.88
CA GLU A 35 -10.02 -0.61 -6.53
C GLU A 35 -11.51 -0.28 -6.43
N LEU A 36 -12.37 -1.16 -6.94
CA LEU A 36 -13.81 -1.07 -6.78
C LEU A 36 -14.23 -1.80 -5.49
N HIS A 37 -14.95 -1.10 -4.62
CA HIS A 37 -15.46 -1.60 -3.35
C HIS A 37 -16.97 -1.35 -3.32
N GLY A 38 -17.75 -2.30 -3.87
CA GLY A 38 -19.20 -2.13 -4.03
C GLY A 38 -19.50 -0.99 -5.02
N GLU A 39 -20.12 0.08 -4.54
CA GLU A 39 -20.44 1.27 -5.33
C GLU A 39 -19.38 2.38 -5.23
N GLU A 40 -18.31 2.16 -4.46
CA GLU A 40 -17.26 3.15 -4.25
C GLU A 40 -15.95 2.77 -4.94
N VAL A 41 -15.24 3.78 -5.46
CA VAL A 41 -13.87 3.60 -5.97
C VAL A 41 -12.87 4.12 -4.94
N ARG A 42 -11.93 3.26 -4.55
CA ARG A 42 -10.82 3.61 -3.65
C ARG A 42 -9.54 3.82 -4.44
N ILE A 43 -9.04 5.05 -4.44
CA ILE A 43 -7.77 5.41 -5.08
C ILE A 43 -6.67 5.49 -4.03
N ARG A 44 -5.50 4.90 -4.33
CA ARG A 44 -4.34 4.88 -3.42
C ARG A 44 -3.03 5.06 -4.19
N PRO A 45 -1.99 5.69 -3.63
CA PRO A 45 -0.66 5.68 -4.23
C PRO A 45 -0.11 4.25 -4.31
N ALA A 46 0.53 3.86 -5.41
CA ALA A 46 1.09 2.50 -5.55
C ALA A 46 2.10 2.17 -4.42
N ARG A 47 2.92 3.14 -4.01
CA ARG A 47 3.85 3.03 -2.87
C ARG A 47 3.19 2.68 -1.53
N SER A 48 1.88 2.92 -1.39
CA SER A 48 1.16 2.60 -0.15
C SER A 48 0.86 1.10 0.01
N ALA A 49 1.09 0.28 -1.03
CA ALA A 49 0.88 -1.17 -0.97
C ALA A 49 1.82 -1.84 0.04
N LEU A 50 3.11 -1.48 0.04
CA LEU A 50 4.10 -2.06 0.95
C LEU A 50 3.75 -1.79 2.41
N ARG A 51 3.43 -0.53 2.74
CA ARG A 51 3.05 -0.16 4.11
C ARG A 51 1.83 -0.93 4.59
N ARG A 52 0.83 -1.10 3.73
CA ARG A 52 -0.40 -1.82 4.07
C ARG A 52 -0.16 -3.32 4.22
N LEU A 53 0.74 -3.89 3.42
CA LEU A 53 1.17 -5.28 3.60
C LEU A 53 1.92 -5.43 4.92
N GLN A 54 2.83 -4.51 5.24
CA GLN A 54 3.52 -4.47 6.53
C GLN A 54 2.54 -4.32 7.70
N ASP A 55 1.54 -3.44 7.60
CA ASP A 55 0.52 -3.25 8.64
C ASP A 55 -0.32 -4.52 8.83
N LYS A 56 -0.71 -5.21 7.75
CA LYS A 56 -1.43 -6.49 7.83
C LYS A 56 -0.58 -7.61 8.42
N LEU A 57 0.72 -7.62 8.12
CA LEU A 57 1.63 -8.65 8.58
C LEU A 57 2.16 -8.38 9.99
N ARG A 58 1.98 -7.17 10.52
CA ARG A 58 2.47 -6.75 11.83
C ARG A 58 1.93 -7.63 12.96
N ASP A 59 0.67 -8.08 12.85
CA ASP A 59 0.06 -8.98 13.84
C ASP A 59 0.72 -10.37 13.88
N TYR A 60 1.50 -10.73 12.86
CA TYR A 60 2.26 -11.99 12.79
C TYR A 60 3.75 -11.81 13.11
N ALA A 61 4.20 -10.57 13.37
CA ALA A 61 5.59 -10.30 13.73
C ALA A 61 5.82 -10.54 15.23
N PRO A 62 6.99 -11.07 15.64
CA PRO A 62 7.34 -11.21 17.05
C PRO A 62 7.52 -9.83 17.69
N GLU A 63 7.27 -9.72 18.99
CA GLU A 63 7.41 -8.46 19.73
C GLU A 63 8.86 -7.94 19.73
N ASN A 64 9.84 -8.86 19.68
CA ASN A 64 11.26 -8.56 19.61
C ASN A 64 11.94 -9.53 18.64
N GLY A 65 12.97 -9.07 17.93
CA GLY A 65 13.72 -9.89 16.98
C GLY A 65 13.17 -9.84 15.56
N SER A 66 13.63 -10.75 14.72
CA SER A 66 13.35 -10.79 13.28
C SER A 66 13.12 -12.23 12.84
N VAL A 67 11.90 -12.51 12.37
CA VAL A 67 11.53 -13.83 11.81
C VAL A 67 12.47 -14.22 10.66
N ALA A 68 12.94 -13.23 9.91
CA ALA A 68 13.88 -13.48 8.82
C ALA A 68 15.24 -13.94 9.34
N ASP A 69 15.74 -13.36 10.43
CA ASP A 69 17.03 -13.73 11.00
C ASP A 69 16.98 -15.13 11.64
N GLU A 70 15.87 -15.47 12.31
CA GLU A 70 15.62 -16.81 12.83
C GLU A 70 15.62 -17.86 11.71
N LEU A 71 14.85 -17.62 10.64
CA LEU A 71 14.79 -18.53 9.48
C LEU A 71 16.16 -18.69 8.79
N ILE A 72 16.93 -17.61 8.68
CA ILE A 72 18.28 -17.66 8.09
C ILE A 72 19.22 -18.47 8.98
N ALA A 73 19.13 -18.32 10.31
CA ALA A 73 19.95 -19.09 11.26
C ALA A 73 19.64 -20.59 11.17
N ASP A 74 18.36 -20.97 11.17
CA ASP A 74 17.91 -22.36 11.03
C ASP A 74 18.45 -22.98 9.74
N ARG A 75 18.32 -22.28 8.60
CA ARG A 75 18.82 -22.77 7.31
C ARG A 75 20.33 -22.94 7.26
N ARG A 76 21.08 -22.09 7.97
CA ARG A 76 22.54 -22.24 8.07
C ARG A 76 22.94 -23.43 8.94
N GLN A 77 22.20 -23.71 10.01
CA GLN A 77 22.42 -24.90 10.83
C GLN A 77 22.11 -26.19 10.07
N GLU A 78 20.99 -26.23 9.35
CA GLU A 78 20.64 -27.37 8.49
C GLU A 78 21.73 -27.64 7.45
N ALA A 79 22.18 -26.61 6.73
CA ALA A 79 23.20 -26.74 5.70
C ALA A 79 24.60 -27.11 6.24
N ALA A 80 24.88 -26.86 7.51
CA ALA A 80 26.16 -27.24 8.15
C ALA A 80 26.12 -28.66 8.76
N GLY A 81 24.94 -29.28 8.84
CA GLY A 81 24.74 -30.65 9.33
C GLY A 81 24.68 -31.73 8.25
N GLU A 82 24.67 -31.34 6.97
CA GLU A 82 24.93 -32.21 5.80
C GLU A 82 26.42 -32.29 5.48
#